data_AF-A0A920S0M5-F1
#
_entry.id   AF-A0A920S0M5-F1
#
_cell.length_a   1.000
_cell.length_b   1.000
_cell.length_c   1.000
_cell.angle_alpha   90.00
_cell.angle_beta   90.00
_cell.angle_gamma   90.00
#
_symmetry.space_group_name_H-M   'P 1'
#
loop_
_entity.id
_entity.type
_entity.pdbx_description
1 polymer ?
#
loop_
_entity_poly.entity_id
_entity_poly.type
_entity_poly.pdbx_seq_one_letter_code
_entity_poly.pdbx_strand_id
1 'polypeptide(L)' 'MSQIEVLKGPQGALYGRNASAGAIIVTTAKPSDEAGQQVKLSLGEHESFPFTARADIPMENTI' A
#
# COMPACT_ATOMS: atom_id res chain seq x y z
N MET A 1 -0.70 -2.65 1.78
CA MET A 1 -1.42 -1.56 1.08
C MET A 1 -2.71 -1.32 1.83
N SER A 2 -3.13 -0.07 2.03
CA SER A 2 -4.39 0.19 2.74
C SER A 2 -5.55 0.31 1.77
N GLN A 3 -5.37 1.01 0.64
CA GLN A 3 -6.45 1.28 -0.30
C GLN A 3 -5.91 1.49 -1.72
N ILE A 4 -6.68 1.01 -2.70
CA ILE A 4 -6.45 1.31 -4.13
C ILE A 4 -7.74 1.93 -4.66
N GLU A 5 -7.63 3.14 -5.20
CA GLU A 5 -8.75 3.84 -5.84
C GLU A 5 -8.49 3.96 -7.35
N VAL A 6 -9.50 3.66 -8.15
CA VAL A 6 -9.42 3.74 -9.61
C VAL A 6 -10.41 4.78 -10.10
N LEU A 7 -9.88 5.88 -10.62
CA LEU A 7 -10.64 6.95 -11.24
C LEU A 7 -10.62 6.75 -12.75
N LYS A 8 -11.81 6.53 -13.33
CA LYS A 8 -11.98 6.37 -14.78
C LYS A 8 -12.20 7.74 -15.43
N GLY A 9 -11.52 7.99 -16.54
CA GLY A 9 -11.61 9.24 -17.31
C GLY A 9 -10.64 10.33 -16.83
N PRO A 10 -10.42 11.39 -17.63
CA PRO A 10 -9.32 12.33 -17.42
C PRO A 10 -9.39 13.02 -16.04
N GLN A 11 -8.33 12.91 -15.24
CA GLN A 11 -8.19 13.57 -13.93
C GLN A 11 -7.18 14.73 -13.97
N GLY A 12 -7.09 15.44 -15.09
CA GLY A 12 -6.07 16.47 -15.32
C GLY A 12 -6.12 17.68 -14.37
N ALA A 13 -7.30 18.01 -13.83
CA ALA A 13 -7.47 19.11 -12.88
C ALA A 13 -6.97 18.77 -11.47
N LEU A 14 -7.06 17.49 -11.07
CA LEU A 14 -6.70 17.02 -9.73
C LEU A 14 -5.27 16.46 -9.66
N TYR A 15 -4.79 15.81 -10.74
CA TYR A 15 -3.50 15.11 -10.76
C TYR A 15 -2.56 15.57 -11.88
N GLY A 16 -2.91 16.62 -12.63
CA GLY A 16 -2.04 17.24 -13.61
C GLY A 16 -1.95 16.52 -14.96
N ARG A 17 -0.90 16.87 -15.71
CA ARG A 17 -0.79 16.72 -17.17
C ARG A 17 -0.76 15.28 -17.71
N ASN A 18 -0.62 14.29 -16.84
CA ASN A 18 -0.43 12.88 -17.20
C ASN A 18 -1.62 11.98 -16.82
N ALA A 19 -2.73 12.56 -16.33
CA ALA A 19 -3.93 11.82 -15.96
C ALA A 19 -5.01 11.90 -17.06
N SER A 20 -4.64 11.66 -18.33
CA SER A 20 -5.55 11.80 -19.48
C SER A 20 -6.56 10.66 -19.62
N ALA A 21 -6.19 9.44 -19.21
CA ALA A 21 -7.08 8.27 -19.25
C ALA A 21 -7.78 7.98 -17.91
N GLY A 22 -7.27 8.53 -16.81
CA GLY A 22 -7.65 8.14 -15.46
C GLY A 22 -6.51 8.37 -14.46
N ALA A 23 -6.76 7.98 -13.22
CA ALA A 23 -5.74 7.92 -12.18
C ALA A 23 -5.94 6.66 -11.33
N ILE A 24 -4.83 6.03 -10.95
CA ILE A 24 -4.80 4.96 -9.94
C ILE A 24 -4.10 5.55 -8.72
N ILE A 25 -4.81 5.64 -7.60
CA ILE A 25 -4.27 6.15 -6.35
C ILE A 25 -4.00 4.94 -5.46
N VAL A 26 -2.74 4.79 -5.06
CA VAL A 26 -2.31 3.74 -4.14
C VAL A 26 -1.99 4.38 -2.82
N THR A 27 -2.81 4.11 -1.81
CA THR A 27 -2.57 4.57 -0.44
C THR A 27 -1.86 3.47 0.32
N THR A 28 -0.72 3.83 0.91
CA THR A 28 0.05 2.93 1.77
C THR A 28 -0.49 2.95 3.19
N ALA A 29 -0.39 1.82 3.90
CA ALA A 29 -0.77 1.75 5.30
C ALA A 29 0.27 2.50 6.16
N LYS A 30 -0.20 3.49 6.93
CA LYS A 30 0.61 4.24 7.90
C LYS A 30 1.08 3.31 9.04
N PRO A 31 2.18 3.64 9.74
CA PRO A 31 2.52 2.99 11.00
C PRO A 31 1.35 3.10 11.98
N SER A 32 1.08 2.03 12.72
CA SER A 32 0.12 2.06 13.83
C SER A 32 0.71 2.79 15.04
N ASP A 33 -0.16 3.37 15.86
CA ASP A 33 0.21 3.93 17.17
C ASP A 33 0.48 2.82 18.21
N GLU A 34 0.20 1.56 17.86
CA GLU A 34 0.54 0.38 18.64
C GLU A 34 1.63 -0.45 17.95
N ALA A 35 2.57 -0.97 18.74
CA ALA A 35 3.59 -1.88 18.22
C ALA A 35 2.93 -3.18 17.73
N GLY A 36 3.19 -3.54 16.48
CA GLY A 36 2.58 -4.69 15.83
C GLY A 36 3.55 -5.40 14.89
N GLN A 37 3.36 -6.70 14.70
CA GLN A 37 4.10 -7.47 13.72
C GLN A 37 3.13 -8.39 12.98
N GLN A 38 3.30 -8.48 11.66
CA GLN A 38 2.52 -9.35 10.80
C GLN A 38 3.47 -10.15 9.92
N VAL A 39 3.27 -11.47 9.91
CA VAL A 39 4.00 -12.39 9.04
C VAL A 39 2.98 -13.17 8.22
N LYS A 40 3.19 -13.22 6.91
CA LYS A 40 2.39 -13.99 5.96
C LYS A 40 3.29 -14.91 5.16
N LEU A 41 2.97 -16.20 5.23
CA LEU A 41 3.55 -17.27 4.42
C LEU A 41 2.47 -17.76 3.45
N SER A 42 2.86 -18.13 2.23
CA SER A 42 1.92 -18.60 1.22
C SER A 42 2.61 -19.62 0.31
N LEU A 43 1.86 -20.64 -0.12
CA LEU A 43 2.29 -21.64 -1.10
C LEU A 43 1.55 -21.35 -2.41
N GLY A 44 2.28 -21.15 -3.49
CA GLY A 44 1.78 -20.87 -4.83
C GLY A 44 2.15 -21.96 -5.83
N GLU A 45 1.59 -21.86 -7.03
CA GLU A 45 1.93 -22.73 -8.15
C GLU A 45 3.38 -22.48 -8.63
N HIS A 46 3.92 -23.38 -9.46
CA HIS A 46 5.28 -23.27 -10.01
C HIS A 46 6.36 -23.15 -8.93
N GLU A 47 6.21 -23.91 -7.83
CA GLU A 47 7.16 -23.91 -6.71
C GLU A 47 7.31 -22.52 -6.04
N SER A 48 6.31 -21.64 -6.18
CA SER A 48 6.36 -20.30 -5.61
C SER A 48 6.05 -20.36 -4.11
N PHE A 49 6.94 -19.78 -3.30
CA PHE A 49 6.73 -19.64 -1.85
C PHE A 49 6.81 -18.18 -1.40
N PRO A 50 5.76 -17.38 -1.64
CA PRO A 50 5.75 -15.98 -1.24
C PRO A 50 5.76 -15.81 0.29
N PHE A 51 6.60 -14.87 0.73
CA PHE A 51 6.73 -14.46 2.12
C PHE A 51 6.57 -12.94 2.22
N THR A 52 5.82 -12.48 3.21
CA THR A 52 5.69 -11.05 3.53
C THR A 52 5.79 -10.86 5.04
N ALA A 53 6.63 -9.94 5.48
CA ALA A 53 6.71 -9.51 6.86
C ALA A 53 6.48 -7.99 6.94
N ARG A 54 5.78 -7.56 7.98
CA ARG A 54 5.53 -6.16 8.31
C ARG A 54 5.70 -5.99 9.82
N ALA A 55 6.32 -4.89 10.21
CA ALA A 55 6.34 -4.44 11.59
C ALA A 55 5.87 -3.00 11.64
N ASP A 56 5.08 -2.68 12.65
CA ASP A 56 4.60 -1.34 12.95
C ASP A 56 5.25 -0.94 14.28
N ILE A 57 5.98 0.18 14.26
CA ILE A 57 6.69 0.72 15.42
C ILE A 57 6.12 2.11 15.68
N PRO A 58 5.59 2.37 16.90
CA PRO A 58 4.98 3.66 17.22
C PRO A 58 6.05 4.76 17.22
N MET A 59 5.69 5.91 16.65
CA MET A 59 6.61 7.02 16.47
C MET A 59 6.95 7.73 17.79
N GLU A 60 6.16 7.53 18.84
CA GLU A 60 6.40 8.08 20.20
C GLU A 60 7.68 7.51 20.85
N ASN A 61 8.12 6.30 20.48
CA ASN A 61 9.36 5.69 20.97
C ASN A 61 10.62 6.14 20.20
N THR A 62 10.52 7.21 19.39
CA THR A 62 11.65 7.80 18.65
C THR A 62 11.93 9.23 19.15
N ILE A 63 12.31 9.36 20.43
CA ILE A 63 13.03 10.54 20.99
C ILE A 63 14.02 10.04 22.05
#